data_AF-A0A5R8QBQ6-F1
#
_entry.id   AF-A0A5R8QBQ6-F1
#
_cell.length_a   1.000
_cell.length_b   1.000
_cell.length_c   1.000
_cell.angle_alpha   90.00
_cell.angle_beta   90.00
_cell.angle_gamma   90.00
#
_symmetry.space_group_name_H-M   'P 1'
#
loop_
_entity.id
_entity.type
_entity.pdbx_description
1 polymer ?
#
loop_
_entity_poly.entity_id
_entity_poly.type
_entity_poly.pdbx_seq_one_letter_code
_entity_poly.pdbx_strand_id
1 'polypeptide(L)'
;MAKKNVEISSRKQKRKKNKRLPIIIGMVVVILLGVGGYFVWQMFSNPTPPTTGSTNNNAKVLTEQQKAYLASYEKLKPFSGTEEEAQLAMQNFVVQFFTLSNVETLEQMGGLDFIMPGTVDEFKVNASGTYLFRLEELKEMYGLANLPTVDTVTINEGTLEATESWVNQGDKNYPGYKATVTITYANPESSSANNLTDSFPTQVNITVFYDSEAGAWYVYETNVV
;
A
#
# COMPACT_ATOMS: atom_id res chain seq x y z
N MET A 1 -40.90 -64.62 40.18
CA MET A 1 -40.37 -63.59 41.09
C MET A 1 -39.82 -64.35 42.30
N ALA A 2 -38.57 -64.28 42.77
CA ALA A 2 -37.65 -63.16 42.85
C ALA A 2 -36.18 -63.60 42.61
N LYS A 3 -35.35 -62.61 42.30
CA LYS A 3 -33.96 -62.69 41.79
C LYS A 3 -32.96 -63.12 42.86
N LYS A 4 -32.01 -63.95 42.44
CA LYS A 4 -30.80 -64.36 43.17
C LYS A 4 -29.80 -63.19 43.17
N ASN A 5 -29.48 -62.64 44.35
CA ASN A 5 -28.39 -61.67 44.51
C ASN A 5 -27.05 -62.40 44.38
N VAL A 6 -26.26 -62.03 43.37
CA VAL A 6 -24.87 -62.44 43.21
C VAL A 6 -24.02 -61.17 43.40
N GLU A 7 -23.29 -61.11 44.50
CA GLU A 7 -22.23 -60.11 44.72
C GLU A 7 -21.10 -60.34 43.72
N ILE A 8 -20.83 -59.33 42.89
CA ILE A 8 -19.64 -59.29 42.03
C ILE A 8 -18.59 -58.43 42.74
N SER A 9 -17.57 -59.10 43.28
CA SER A 9 -16.37 -58.45 43.81
C SER A 9 -15.57 -57.78 42.69
N SER A 10 -15.37 -56.46 42.78
CA SER A 10 -14.55 -55.70 41.84
C SER A 10 -13.07 -55.74 42.24
N ARG A 11 -12.31 -56.70 41.70
CA ARG A 11 -10.84 -56.69 41.79
C ARG A 11 -10.29 -55.59 40.87
N LYS A 12 -9.75 -54.51 41.46
CA LYS A 12 -9.03 -53.45 40.74
C LYS A 12 -7.76 -54.00 40.07
N GLN A 13 -7.76 -54.07 38.74
CA GLN A 13 -6.56 -54.35 37.93
C GLN A 13 -5.58 -53.17 37.98
N LYS A 14 -4.41 -53.34 38.58
CA LYS A 14 -3.30 -52.38 38.50
C LYS A 14 -2.69 -52.40 37.09
N ARG A 15 -2.84 -51.30 36.33
CA ARG A 15 -2.19 -51.11 35.03
C ARG A 15 -0.67 -50.90 35.20
N LYS A 16 0.13 -51.71 34.50
CA LYS A 16 1.59 -51.59 34.39
C LYS A 16 1.94 -50.27 33.67
N LYS A 17 2.71 -49.40 34.32
CA LYS A 17 3.16 -48.09 33.77
C LYS A 17 4.24 -48.35 32.70
N ASN A 18 3.92 -48.09 31.42
CA ASN A 18 4.89 -48.18 30.33
C ASN A 18 5.87 -47.01 30.41
N LYS A 19 7.12 -47.30 30.77
CA LYS A 19 8.21 -46.30 30.98
C LYS A 19 8.65 -45.53 29.72
N ARG A 20 8.06 -45.80 28.54
CA ARG A 20 8.39 -45.14 27.26
C ARG A 20 7.50 -43.94 26.92
N LEU A 21 6.33 -43.81 27.58
CA LEU A 21 5.40 -42.68 27.36
C LEU A 21 5.97 -41.29 27.75
N PRO A 22 6.73 -41.11 28.87
CA PRO A 22 7.25 -39.79 29.21
C PRO A 22 8.37 -39.30 28.27
N ILE A 23 9.06 -40.22 27.58
CA ILE A 23 10.15 -39.89 26.65
C ILE A 23 9.58 -39.30 25.35
N ILE A 24 8.50 -39.88 24.82
CA ILE A 24 7.83 -39.39 23.61
C ILE A 24 7.18 -38.02 23.87
N ILE A 25 6.56 -37.83 25.03
CA ILE A 25 6.00 -36.52 25.43
C ILE A 25 7.12 -35.48 25.56
N GLY A 26 8.28 -35.85 26.14
CA GLY A 26 9.43 -34.96 26.21
C GLY A 26 9.95 -34.53 24.84
N MET A 27 10.01 -35.44 23.86
CA MET A 27 10.48 -35.12 22.51
C MET A 27 9.52 -34.20 21.74
N VAL A 28 8.21 -34.38 21.90
CA VAL A 28 7.21 -33.49 21.29
C VAL A 28 7.26 -32.08 21.91
N VAL A 29 7.50 -31.98 23.23
CA VAL A 29 7.69 -30.68 23.89
C VAL A 29 8.97 -29.99 23.41
N VAL A 30 10.07 -30.71 23.19
CA VAL A 30 11.33 -30.12 22.65
C VAL A 30 11.15 -29.65 21.21
N ILE A 31 10.39 -30.37 20.37
CA ILE A 31 10.09 -29.94 19.00
C ILE A 31 9.17 -28.72 19.00
N LEU A 32 8.14 -28.68 19.86
CA LEU A 32 7.26 -27.51 20.01
C LEU A 32 8.02 -26.27 20.54
N LEU A 33 8.96 -26.45 21.47
CA LEU A 33 9.83 -25.38 21.95
C LEU A 33 10.85 -24.95 20.90
N GLY A 34 11.34 -25.85 20.05
CA GLY A 34 12.24 -25.53 18.95
C GLY A 34 11.55 -24.74 17.83
N VAL A 35 10.35 -25.15 17.42
CA VAL A 35 9.55 -24.44 16.42
C VAL A 35 9.03 -23.11 16.99
N GLY A 36 8.57 -23.10 18.24
CA GLY A 36 8.18 -21.87 18.93
C GLY A 36 9.36 -20.92 19.13
N GLY A 37 10.54 -21.43 19.47
CA GLY A 37 11.77 -20.65 19.60
C GLY A 37 12.24 -20.07 18.27
N TYR A 38 12.13 -20.81 17.17
CA TYR A 38 12.42 -20.30 15.82
C TYR A 38 11.43 -19.19 15.40
N PHE A 39 10.12 -19.36 15.69
CA PHE A 39 9.12 -18.32 15.42
C PHE A 39 9.30 -17.07 16.30
N VAL A 40 9.62 -17.24 17.59
CA VAL A 40 9.95 -16.12 18.50
C VAL A 40 11.24 -15.44 18.03
N TRP A 41 12.25 -16.19 17.61
CA TRP A 41 13.47 -15.61 17.03
C TRP A 41 13.20 -14.88 15.72
N GLN A 42 12.34 -15.38 14.83
CA GLN A 42 11.94 -14.67 13.61
C GLN A 42 11.13 -13.39 13.91
N MET A 43 10.32 -13.40 14.98
CA MET A 43 9.55 -12.22 15.45
C MET A 43 10.43 -11.16 16.13
N PHE A 44 11.59 -11.53 16.70
CA PHE A 44 12.52 -10.58 17.36
C PHE A 44 13.76 -10.23 16.53
N SER A 45 14.12 -11.03 15.52
CA SER A 45 15.29 -10.79 14.65
C SER A 45 14.97 -9.98 13.41
N ASN A 46 13.69 -9.92 13.03
CA ASN A 46 13.17 -8.86 12.19
C ASN A 46 12.66 -7.78 13.13
N PRO A 47 13.43 -6.72 13.45
CA PRO A 47 12.87 -5.61 14.17
C PRO A 47 11.74 -5.05 13.30
N THR A 48 10.49 -5.33 13.65
CA THR A 48 9.42 -4.39 13.35
C THR A 48 9.93 -3.06 13.88
N PRO A 49 10.06 -2.02 13.04
CA PRO A 49 10.42 -0.71 13.55
C PRO A 49 9.42 -0.41 14.68
N PRO A 50 9.89 0.14 15.81
CA PRO A 50 8.99 0.45 16.91
C PRO A 50 7.83 1.26 16.35
N THR A 51 6.60 0.77 16.55
CA THR A 51 5.40 1.60 16.57
C THR A 51 5.58 2.54 17.75
N THR A 52 6.44 3.52 17.56
CA THR A 52 6.42 4.74 18.33
C THR A 52 5.06 5.31 18.01
N GLY A 53 4.17 5.29 19.00
CA GLY A 53 3.07 6.22 19.04
C GLY A 53 3.66 7.62 19.05
N SER A 54 4.05 8.11 17.88
CA SER A 54 4.08 9.53 17.61
C SER A 54 2.63 9.89 17.40
N THR A 55 2.04 10.50 18.41
CA THR A 55 0.86 11.35 18.23
C THR A 55 1.31 12.59 17.43
N ASN A 56 1.73 12.40 16.18
CA ASN A 56 1.62 13.46 15.19
C ASN A 56 0.17 13.40 14.74
N ASN A 57 -0.65 14.32 15.23
CA ASN A 57 -1.98 14.57 14.70
C ASN A 57 -1.91 15.20 13.29
N ASN A 58 -1.04 14.68 12.41
CA ASN A 58 -0.91 15.10 11.01
C ASN A 58 -1.40 13.95 10.12
N ALA A 59 -2.56 13.38 10.47
CA ALA A 59 -3.27 12.53 9.55
C ALA A 59 -3.49 13.35 8.27
N LYS A 60 -2.85 12.93 7.17
CA LYS A 60 -3.04 13.50 5.83
C LYS A 60 -4.54 13.65 5.58
N VAL A 61 -5.03 14.88 5.57
CA VAL A 61 -6.46 15.13 5.30
C VAL A 61 -6.66 14.93 3.81
N LEU A 62 -7.20 13.78 3.45
CA LEU A 62 -7.63 13.50 2.09
C LEU A 62 -8.86 14.34 1.77
N THR A 63 -8.91 14.93 0.58
CA THR A 63 -10.13 15.53 0.05
C THR A 63 -11.21 14.46 -0.13
N GLU A 64 -12.49 14.84 -0.17
CA GLU A 64 -13.57 13.87 -0.42
C GLU A 64 -13.37 13.15 -1.76
N GLN A 65 -12.84 13.85 -2.75
CA GLN A 65 -12.46 13.29 -4.04
C GLN A 65 -11.36 12.23 -3.92
N GLN A 66 -10.28 12.53 -3.18
CA GLN A 66 -9.21 11.57 -2.87
C GLN A 66 -9.75 10.32 -2.15
N LYS A 67 -10.68 10.51 -1.20
CA LYS A 67 -11.33 9.40 -0.52
C LYS A 67 -12.16 8.55 -1.48
N ALA A 68 -12.88 9.17 -2.42
CA ALA A 68 -13.70 8.46 -3.40
C ALA A 68 -12.85 7.62 -4.37
N TYR A 69 -11.74 8.16 -4.86
CA TYR A 69 -10.79 7.41 -5.70
C TYR A 69 -10.16 6.24 -4.93
N LEU A 70 -9.72 6.49 -3.68
CA LEU A 70 -9.11 5.45 -2.84
C LEU A 70 -10.12 4.34 -2.53
N ALA A 71 -11.35 4.71 -2.14
CA ALA A 71 -12.41 3.75 -1.87
C ALA A 71 -12.78 2.90 -3.10
N SER A 72 -12.73 3.48 -4.30
CA SER A 72 -12.98 2.76 -5.55
C SER A 72 -11.87 1.75 -5.84
N TYR A 73 -10.61 2.11 -5.60
CA TYR A 73 -9.47 1.22 -5.77
C TYR A 73 -9.42 0.09 -4.73
N GLU A 74 -9.67 0.40 -3.45
CA GLU A 74 -9.67 -0.59 -2.37
C GLU A 74 -10.75 -1.66 -2.55
N LYS A 75 -11.88 -1.32 -3.18
CA LYS A 75 -12.96 -2.29 -3.48
C LYS A 75 -12.54 -3.39 -4.46
N LEU A 76 -11.50 -3.16 -5.26
CA LEU A 76 -11.00 -4.13 -6.22
C LEU A 76 -10.01 -5.13 -5.62
N LYS A 77 -9.67 -5.01 -4.32
CA LYS A 77 -8.80 -5.98 -3.67
C LYS A 77 -9.54 -7.31 -3.40
N PRO A 78 -8.89 -8.47 -3.61
CA PRO A 78 -7.52 -8.63 -4.11
C PRO A 78 -7.43 -8.39 -5.62
N PHE A 79 -6.34 -7.76 -6.06
CA PHE A 79 -6.10 -7.45 -7.47
C PHE A 79 -5.79 -8.71 -8.29
N SER A 80 -6.07 -8.62 -9.59
CA SER A 80 -5.90 -9.71 -10.54
C SER A 80 -5.14 -9.32 -11.82
N GLY A 81 -4.72 -8.05 -11.93
CA GLY A 81 -3.94 -7.55 -13.05
C GLY A 81 -4.79 -7.07 -14.23
N THR A 82 -6.02 -6.63 -13.97
CA THR A 82 -6.94 -6.18 -15.04
C THR A 82 -6.68 -4.73 -15.48
N GLU A 83 -7.15 -4.39 -16.68
CA GLU A 83 -7.11 -3.03 -17.21
C GLU A 83 -7.85 -2.03 -16.31
N GLU A 84 -9.01 -2.41 -15.76
CA GLU A 84 -9.78 -1.55 -14.84
C GLU A 84 -9.00 -1.22 -13.56
N GLU A 85 -8.30 -2.21 -13.00
CA GLU A 85 -7.43 -1.99 -11.84
C GLU A 85 -6.26 -1.07 -12.19
N ALA A 86 -5.69 -1.20 -13.40
CA ALA A 86 -4.62 -0.33 -13.88
C ALA A 86 -5.10 1.13 -14.00
N GLN A 87 -6.27 1.36 -14.59
CA GLN A 87 -6.88 2.69 -14.70
C GLN A 87 -7.08 3.33 -13.33
N LEU A 88 -7.62 2.58 -12.37
CA LEU A 88 -7.85 3.08 -11.02
C LEU A 88 -6.54 3.32 -10.26
N ALA A 89 -5.50 2.50 -10.47
CA ALA A 89 -4.17 2.73 -9.92
C ALA A 89 -3.57 4.04 -10.44
N MET A 90 -3.63 4.27 -11.77
CA MET A 90 -3.16 5.52 -12.39
C MET A 90 -3.91 6.73 -11.82
N GLN A 91 -5.24 6.68 -11.79
CA GLN A 91 -6.06 7.76 -11.27
C GLN A 91 -5.75 8.05 -9.79
N ASN A 92 -5.66 7.01 -8.96
CA ASN A 92 -5.35 7.18 -7.54
C ASN A 92 -3.97 7.78 -7.32
N PHE A 93 -2.96 7.30 -8.04
CA PHE A 93 -1.63 7.88 -7.97
C PHE A 93 -1.68 9.36 -8.35
N VAL A 94 -2.27 9.71 -9.49
CA VAL A 94 -2.32 11.10 -9.99
C VAL A 94 -3.04 12.01 -8.99
N VAL A 95 -4.21 11.63 -8.50
CA VAL A 95 -4.96 12.43 -7.52
C VAL A 95 -4.15 12.62 -6.24
N GLN A 96 -3.48 11.58 -5.76
CA GLN A 96 -2.71 11.67 -4.52
C GLN A 96 -1.42 12.47 -4.68
N PHE A 97 -0.71 12.31 -5.79
CA PHE A 97 0.59 12.92 -6.04
C PHE A 97 0.47 14.41 -6.42
N PHE A 98 -0.48 14.75 -7.29
CA PHE A 98 -0.63 16.14 -7.79
C PHE A 98 -1.53 17.03 -6.92
N THR A 99 -2.15 16.50 -5.86
CA THR A 99 -2.82 17.34 -4.85
C THR A 99 -1.78 17.85 -3.86
N LEU A 100 -1.42 19.13 -3.98
CA LEU A 100 -0.40 19.76 -3.14
C LEU A 100 -0.97 20.45 -1.91
N SER A 101 -2.27 20.72 -1.90
CA SER A 101 -2.97 21.38 -0.79
C SER A 101 -2.94 20.62 0.53
N ASN A 102 -2.49 19.37 0.55
CA ASN A 102 -2.29 18.56 1.76
C ASN A 102 -0.85 18.07 1.95
N VAL A 103 0.12 18.65 1.24
CA VAL A 103 1.55 18.29 1.34
C VAL A 103 2.28 19.34 2.18
N GLU A 104 2.43 19.10 3.49
CA GLU A 104 3.18 20.02 4.36
C GLU A 104 4.69 19.90 4.17
N THR A 105 5.17 18.69 3.86
CA THR A 105 6.59 18.39 3.64
C THR A 105 6.75 17.41 2.48
N LEU A 106 7.94 17.40 1.84
CA LEU A 106 8.27 16.45 0.78
C LEU A 106 8.15 14.98 1.23
N GLU A 107 8.36 14.72 2.52
CA GLU A 107 8.20 13.37 3.10
C GLU A 107 6.74 12.90 3.13
N GLN A 108 5.79 13.83 3.12
CA GLN A 108 4.35 13.58 3.17
C GLN A 108 3.68 13.64 1.78
N MET A 109 4.46 13.69 0.69
CA MET A 109 3.91 13.66 -0.65
C MET A 109 3.00 12.44 -0.86
N GLY A 110 1.91 12.62 -1.60
CA GLY A 110 0.98 11.52 -1.89
C GLY A 110 1.44 10.60 -3.00
N GLY A 111 0.78 9.45 -3.10
CA GLY A 111 1.03 8.47 -4.16
C GLY A 111 2.22 7.55 -3.90
N LEU A 112 2.93 7.71 -2.77
CA LEU A 112 4.08 6.86 -2.42
C LEU A 112 3.72 5.37 -2.28
N ASP A 113 2.48 5.05 -1.94
CA ASP A 113 1.99 3.66 -1.86
C ASP A 113 1.94 2.96 -3.24
N PHE A 114 1.97 3.74 -4.33
CA PHE A 114 2.08 3.23 -5.69
C PHE A 114 3.53 3.17 -6.17
N ILE A 115 4.51 3.53 -5.35
CA ILE A 115 5.92 3.42 -5.70
C ILE A 115 6.47 2.13 -5.13
N MET A 116 7.26 1.41 -5.91
CA MET A 116 7.89 0.17 -5.46
C MET A 116 8.69 0.45 -4.17
N PRO A 117 8.52 -0.33 -3.08
CA PRO A 117 9.12 -0.02 -1.78
C PRO A 117 10.64 0.23 -1.81
N GLY A 118 11.38 -0.45 -2.69
CA GLY A 118 12.83 -0.27 -2.84
C GLY A 118 13.28 0.98 -3.60
N THR A 119 12.35 1.72 -4.22
CA THR A 119 12.66 2.90 -5.07
C THR A 119 12.00 4.18 -4.56
N VAL A 120 11.34 4.15 -3.40
CA VAL A 120 10.62 5.29 -2.83
C VAL A 120 11.53 6.51 -2.63
N ASP A 121 12.73 6.32 -2.09
CA ASP A 121 13.65 7.44 -1.82
C ASP A 121 14.18 8.08 -3.11
N GLU A 122 14.50 7.27 -4.13
CA GLU A 122 14.89 7.77 -5.45
C GLU A 122 13.75 8.57 -6.10
N PHE A 123 12.52 8.04 -6.02
CA PHE A 123 11.33 8.74 -6.50
C PHE A 123 11.13 10.08 -5.78
N LYS A 124 11.28 10.12 -4.45
CA LYS A 124 11.19 11.36 -3.67
C LYS A 124 12.22 12.40 -4.11
N VAL A 125 13.48 11.98 -4.30
CA VAL A 125 14.55 12.87 -4.78
C VAL A 125 14.20 13.44 -6.15
N ASN A 126 13.78 12.58 -7.09
CA ASN A 126 13.41 13.01 -8.43
C ASN A 126 12.21 13.96 -8.40
N ALA A 127 11.14 13.60 -7.69
CA ALA A 127 9.93 14.41 -7.57
C ALA A 127 10.20 15.76 -6.91
N SER A 128 11.09 15.81 -5.93
CA SER A 128 11.51 17.05 -5.27
C SER A 128 12.28 17.96 -6.23
N GLY A 129 13.10 17.41 -7.12
CA GLY A 129 13.87 18.17 -8.10
C GLY A 129 13.07 18.62 -9.33
N THR A 130 11.95 17.95 -9.64
CA THR A 130 11.18 18.16 -10.88
C THR A 130 9.83 18.82 -10.62
N TYR A 131 9.03 18.27 -9.71
CA TYR A 131 7.63 18.63 -9.52
C TYR A 131 7.40 19.49 -8.27
N LEU A 132 8.10 19.20 -7.18
CA LEU A 132 7.88 19.82 -5.88
C LEU A 132 8.96 20.84 -5.50
N PHE A 133 9.85 21.22 -6.43
CA PHE A 133 11.00 22.08 -6.13
C PHE A 133 10.62 23.48 -5.62
N ARG A 134 9.41 23.96 -5.95
CA ARG A 134 8.87 25.25 -5.47
C ARG A 134 7.86 25.13 -4.34
N LEU A 135 7.65 23.93 -3.78
CA LEU A 135 6.56 23.72 -2.81
C LEU A 135 6.61 24.71 -1.64
N GLU A 136 7.78 24.91 -1.03
CA GLU A 136 7.92 25.85 0.10
C GLU A 136 7.69 27.32 -0.31
N GLU A 137 8.19 27.72 -1.48
CA GLU A 137 7.97 29.07 -2.02
C GLU A 137 6.47 29.32 -2.26
N LEU A 138 5.77 28.34 -2.84
CA LEU A 138 4.34 28.42 -3.10
C LEU A 138 3.53 28.44 -1.81
N LYS A 139 3.93 27.66 -0.80
CA LYS A 139 3.31 27.70 0.54
C LYS A 139 3.44 29.08 1.18
N GLU A 140 4.60 29.73 1.05
CA GLU A 140 4.83 31.07 1.58
C GLU A 140 3.98 32.12 0.84
N MET A 141 3.90 32.03 -0.50
CA MET A 141 3.19 33.02 -1.31
C MET A 141 1.66 32.89 -1.24
N TYR A 142 1.14 31.65 -1.25
CA TYR A 142 -0.29 31.40 -1.41
C TYR A 142 -0.94 30.77 -0.18
N GLY A 143 -0.16 30.15 0.71
CA GLY A 143 -0.67 29.33 1.80
C GLY A 143 -1.05 27.93 1.33
N LEU A 144 -0.84 26.94 2.21
CA LEU A 144 -1.05 25.51 1.91
C LEU A 144 -2.44 25.21 1.33
N ALA A 145 -3.50 25.75 1.93
CA ALA A 145 -4.88 25.49 1.51
C ALA A 145 -5.23 26.02 0.10
N ASN A 146 -4.43 26.94 -0.44
CA ASN A 146 -4.66 27.52 -1.78
C ASN A 146 -3.78 26.88 -2.86
N LEU A 147 -2.97 25.87 -2.50
CA LEU A 147 -2.21 25.11 -3.48
C LEU A 147 -3.12 24.21 -4.33
N PRO A 148 -2.64 23.73 -5.49
CA PRO A 148 -3.45 22.91 -6.38
C PRO A 148 -4.04 21.70 -5.69
N THR A 149 -5.32 21.50 -5.95
CA THR A 149 -6.08 20.32 -5.53
C THR A 149 -6.65 19.68 -6.77
N VAL A 150 -6.35 18.39 -7.00
CA VAL A 150 -6.91 17.67 -8.15
C VAL A 150 -8.41 17.50 -7.95
N ASP A 151 -9.19 17.91 -8.95
CA ASP A 151 -10.64 17.78 -8.98
C ASP A 151 -11.05 16.52 -9.75
N THR A 152 -10.65 16.41 -11.02
CA THR A 152 -10.93 15.22 -11.81
C THR A 152 -9.70 14.73 -12.56
N VAL A 153 -9.64 13.40 -12.69
CA VAL A 153 -8.60 12.69 -13.43
C VAL A 153 -9.27 11.79 -14.46
N THR A 154 -8.91 11.99 -15.72
CA THR A 154 -9.49 11.30 -16.86
C THR A 154 -8.40 10.60 -17.65
N ILE A 155 -8.57 9.30 -17.88
CA ILE A 155 -7.74 8.56 -18.83
C ILE A 155 -8.17 8.97 -20.25
N ASN A 156 -7.26 9.48 -21.08
CA ASN A 156 -7.60 9.96 -22.41
C ASN A 156 -7.99 8.79 -23.32
N GLU A 157 -9.11 8.95 -24.03
CA GLU A 157 -9.64 7.92 -24.93
C GLU A 157 -8.60 7.51 -25.97
N GLY A 158 -8.45 6.19 -26.17
CA GLY A 158 -7.51 5.62 -27.14
C GLY A 158 -6.02 5.71 -26.75
N THR A 159 -5.68 6.18 -25.55
CA THR A 159 -4.28 6.25 -25.09
C THR A 159 -3.88 5.10 -24.17
N LEU A 160 -4.86 4.38 -23.62
CA LEU A 160 -4.61 3.24 -22.75
C LEU A 160 -4.18 2.03 -23.57
N GLU A 161 -2.92 1.64 -23.37
CA GLU A 161 -2.30 0.55 -24.11
C GLU A 161 -1.61 -0.39 -23.12
N ALA A 162 -1.76 -1.70 -23.32
CA ALA A 162 -0.94 -2.68 -22.63
C ALA A 162 0.53 -2.44 -23.03
N THR A 163 1.41 -2.35 -22.05
CA THR A 163 2.85 -2.19 -22.32
C THR A 163 3.44 -3.54 -22.68
N GLU A 164 3.98 -3.65 -23.89
CA GLU A 164 4.90 -4.73 -24.24
C GLU A 164 6.26 -4.58 -23.51
N SER A 165 6.51 -3.39 -22.95
CA SER A 165 7.75 -2.95 -22.32
C SER A 165 7.79 -3.30 -20.84
N TRP A 166 8.29 -4.49 -20.54
CA TRP A 166 9.22 -4.82 -19.45
C TRP A 166 9.59 -3.63 -18.55
N VAL A 167 8.93 -3.50 -17.40
CA VAL A 167 9.53 -2.79 -16.26
C VAL A 167 10.66 -3.67 -15.77
N ASN A 168 11.88 -3.35 -16.19
CA ASN A 168 13.05 -4.15 -15.92
C ASN A 168 13.52 -3.91 -14.47
N GLN A 169 12.89 -4.58 -13.52
CA GLN A 169 13.34 -4.68 -12.13
C GLN A 169 14.08 -6.00 -11.95
N GLY A 170 15.35 -6.05 -12.37
CA GLY A 170 16.16 -7.27 -12.35
C GLY A 170 15.89 -8.19 -13.56
N ASP A 171 15.42 -9.41 -13.31
CA ASP A 171 15.16 -10.44 -14.36
C ASP A 171 13.66 -10.75 -14.53
N LYS A 172 12.76 -9.92 -13.96
CA LYS A 172 11.31 -10.17 -13.94
C LYS A 172 10.55 -9.24 -14.87
N ASN A 173 9.46 -9.76 -15.43
CA ASN A 173 8.56 -9.00 -16.29
C ASN A 173 7.19 -8.94 -15.65
N TYR A 174 6.63 -7.75 -15.71
CA TYR A 174 5.33 -7.47 -15.16
C TYR A 174 4.39 -7.01 -16.28
N PRO A 175 3.14 -7.51 -16.33
CA PRO A 175 2.14 -6.92 -17.19
C PRO A 175 1.90 -5.48 -16.74
N GLY A 176 1.78 -4.58 -17.70
CA GLY A 176 1.62 -3.16 -17.43
C GLY A 176 0.76 -2.47 -18.46
N TYR A 177 0.41 -1.24 -18.12
CA TYR A 177 -0.40 -0.36 -18.95
C TYR A 177 0.21 1.03 -18.93
N LYS A 178 0.17 1.70 -20.07
CA LYS A 178 0.51 3.11 -20.20
C LYS A 178 -0.71 3.88 -20.70
N ALA A 179 -0.85 5.12 -20.26
CA ALA A 179 -1.88 6.02 -20.77
C ALA A 179 -1.46 7.48 -20.63
N THR A 180 -2.13 8.34 -21.40
CA THR A 180 -2.12 9.79 -21.14
C THR A 180 -3.31 10.12 -20.25
N VAL A 181 -3.05 10.86 -19.19
CA VAL A 181 -4.03 11.23 -18.18
C VAL A 181 -4.18 12.73 -18.14
N THR A 182 -5.41 13.22 -18.26
CA THR A 182 -5.73 14.63 -18.07
C THR A 182 -6.09 14.90 -16.62
N ILE A 183 -5.52 15.97 -16.07
CA ILE A 183 -5.73 16.47 -14.72
C ILE A 183 -6.47 17.80 -14.82
N THR A 184 -7.55 17.91 -14.06
CA THR A 184 -8.20 19.20 -13.78
C THR A 184 -8.02 19.53 -12.32
N TYR A 185 -7.76 20.80 -12.03
CA TYR A 185 -7.61 21.29 -10.67
C TYR A 185 -8.86 22.05 -10.25
N ALA A 186 -9.22 21.92 -8.98
CA ALA A 186 -10.24 22.76 -8.38
C ALA A 186 -9.75 24.21 -8.39
N ASN A 187 -10.66 25.15 -8.67
CA ASN A 187 -10.34 26.56 -8.55
C ASN A 187 -10.00 26.88 -7.08
N PRO A 188 -8.86 27.53 -6.81
CA PRO A 188 -8.56 27.99 -5.46
C PRO A 188 -9.59 29.05 -5.04
N GLU A 189 -9.94 29.11 -3.76
CA GLU A 189 -10.92 30.09 -3.27
C GLU A 189 -10.42 31.54 -3.32
N SER A 190 -9.11 31.75 -3.50
CA SER A 190 -8.45 33.06 -3.53
C SER A 190 -8.20 33.56 -4.95
N SER A 191 -8.68 34.78 -5.25
CA SER A 191 -8.48 35.45 -6.54
C SER A 191 -7.01 35.68 -6.92
N SER A 192 -6.11 35.75 -5.93
CA SER A 192 -4.66 35.86 -6.12
C SER A 192 -4.02 34.58 -6.66
N ALA A 193 -4.70 33.44 -6.50
CA ALA A 193 -4.23 32.11 -6.90
C ALA A 193 -4.91 31.59 -8.18
N ASN A 194 -5.83 32.35 -8.79
CA ASN A 194 -6.58 31.91 -9.97
C ASN A 194 -5.70 31.54 -11.18
N ASN A 195 -4.47 32.07 -11.26
CA ASN A 195 -3.51 31.73 -12.33
C ASN A 195 -2.45 30.70 -11.87
N LEU A 196 -2.50 30.24 -10.61
CA LEU A 196 -1.51 29.32 -10.07
C LEU A 196 -1.62 27.95 -10.73
N THR A 197 -2.85 27.45 -10.93
CA THR A 197 -3.13 26.16 -11.56
C THR A 197 -2.65 26.08 -13.00
N ASP A 198 -2.56 27.22 -13.70
CA ASP A 198 -2.04 27.28 -15.08
C ASP A 198 -0.55 26.92 -15.16
N SER A 199 0.17 27.02 -14.05
CA SER A 199 1.58 26.64 -13.95
C SER A 199 1.78 25.16 -13.61
N PHE A 200 0.70 24.40 -13.39
CA PHE A 200 0.77 22.98 -13.02
C PHE A 200 0.47 22.06 -14.21
N PRO A 201 1.03 20.83 -14.18
CA PRO A 201 0.75 19.82 -15.19
C PRO A 201 -0.73 19.53 -15.34
N THR A 202 -1.28 19.71 -16.53
CA THR A 202 -2.67 19.31 -16.86
C THR A 202 -2.74 17.98 -17.61
N GLN A 203 -1.59 17.46 -18.06
CA GLN A 203 -1.47 16.16 -18.70
C GLN A 203 -0.22 15.42 -18.23
N VAL A 204 -0.37 14.11 -18.02
CA VAL A 204 0.72 13.23 -17.59
C VAL A 204 0.63 11.92 -18.36
N ASN A 205 1.73 11.50 -18.97
CA ASN A 205 1.90 10.14 -19.43
C ASN A 205 2.35 9.29 -18.24
N ILE A 206 1.60 8.25 -17.93
CA ILE A 206 1.85 7.37 -16.79
C ILE A 206 1.94 5.93 -17.26
N THR A 207 2.89 5.19 -16.68
CA THR A 207 3.03 3.75 -16.86
C THR A 207 2.91 3.07 -15.50
N VAL A 208 2.03 2.06 -15.41
CA VAL A 208 1.86 1.21 -14.22
C VAL A 208 2.07 -0.25 -14.57
N PHE A 209 2.49 -1.05 -13.60
CA PHE A 209 2.62 -2.50 -13.73
C PHE A 209 2.07 -3.23 -12.52
N TYR A 210 1.64 -4.47 -12.73
CA TYR A 210 1.09 -5.33 -11.69
C TYR A 210 2.12 -6.34 -11.21
N ASP A 211 2.41 -6.31 -9.91
CA ASP A 211 3.20 -7.33 -9.23
C ASP A 211 2.27 -8.36 -8.58
N SER A 212 2.21 -9.55 -9.16
CA SER A 212 1.35 -10.64 -8.69
C SER A 212 1.84 -11.30 -7.40
N GLU A 213 3.14 -11.18 -7.07
CA GLU A 213 3.68 -11.68 -5.80
C GLU A 213 3.30 -10.76 -4.65
N ALA A 214 3.35 -9.44 -4.89
CA ALA A 214 2.92 -8.43 -3.94
C ALA A 214 1.38 -8.24 -3.91
N GLY A 215 0.69 -8.62 -4.98
CA GLY A 215 -0.73 -8.33 -5.17
C GLY A 215 -1.00 -6.83 -5.21
N ALA A 216 -0.17 -6.07 -5.92
CA ALA A 216 -0.20 -4.60 -5.94
C ALA A 216 0.15 -4.01 -7.31
N TRP A 217 -0.34 -2.81 -7.57
CA TRP A 217 0.02 -2.02 -8.75
C TRP A 217 1.03 -0.95 -8.37
N TYR A 218 2.05 -0.78 -9.21
CA TYR A 218 3.08 0.22 -9.02
C TYR A 218 3.22 1.10 -10.25
N VAL A 219 3.56 2.37 -10.03
CA VAL A 219 3.97 3.33 -11.05
C VAL A 219 5.43 3.09 -11.38
N TYR A 220 5.71 2.99 -12.67
CA TYR A 220 7.07 2.87 -13.19
C TYR A 220 7.61 4.20 -13.68
N GLU A 221 6.81 4.94 -14.45
CA GLU A 221 7.26 6.16 -15.12
C GLU A 221 6.13 7.18 -15.16
N THR A 222 6.49 8.45 -14.98
CA THR A 222 5.60 9.61 -15.11
C THR A 222 6.32 10.71 -15.87
N ASN A 223 5.71 11.17 -16.96
CA ASN A 223 6.22 12.27 -17.77
C ASN A 223 5.11 13.31 -17.98
N VAL A 224 5.34 14.54 -17.54
CA VAL A 224 4.44 15.66 -17.83
C VAL A 224 4.56 16.06 -19.30
N VAL A 225 3.42 16.35 -19.92
CA VAL A 225 3.32 16.78 -21.33
C VAL A 225 3.21 18.29 -21.42
#